data_AF-A0A5B6W5N0-F1
#
_entry.id   AF-A0A5B6W5N0-F1
#
_cell.length_a   1.000
_cell.length_b   1.000
_cell.length_c   1.000
_cell.angle_alpha   90.00
_cell.angle_beta   90.00
_cell.angle_gamma   90.00
#
_symmetry.space_group_name_H-M   'P 1'
#
loop_
_entity.id
_entity.type
_entity.pdbx_description
1 polymer ?
#
loop_
_entity_poly.entity_id
_entity_poly.type
_entity_poly.pdbx_seq_one_letter_code
_entity_poly.pdbx_strand_id
1 'polypeptide(L)'
;MLDLSASKGRTPSTFGVPKWKWDHVTMDFVTGLLLTPSKKDAVWVVVDRLTKLAHFIPVRVDYSLDKLVDLYVSEIVRLHGVPLSIVSDRDPRFTS
;
A
#
# COMPACT_ATOMS: atom_id res chain seq x y z
N MET A 1 30.95 -17.97 -36.04
CA MET A 1 30.88 -18.96 -34.95
C MET A 1 30.12 -18.28 -33.81
N LEU A 2 29.12 -18.96 -33.26
CA LEU A 2 28.18 -18.48 -32.22
C LEU A 2 28.95 -18.27 -30.88
N ASP A 3 28.50 -17.60 -29.82
CA ASP A 3 27.22 -16.95 -29.46
C ASP A 3 27.50 -15.92 -28.31
N LEU A 4 26.61 -15.20 -27.61
CA LEU A 4 25.14 -15.11 -27.53
C LEU A 4 24.74 -13.70 -27.03
N SER A 5 23.62 -13.13 -27.48
CA SER A 5 23.05 -11.91 -26.89
C SER A 5 22.29 -12.21 -25.59
N ALA A 6 22.94 -12.01 -24.44
CA ALA A 6 22.28 -12.12 -23.14
C ALA A 6 21.40 -10.88 -22.89
N SER A 7 20.09 -11.01 -23.13
CA SER A 7 19.11 -10.00 -22.75
C SER A 7 19.21 -9.71 -21.25
N LYS A 8 19.34 -8.41 -20.89
CA LYS A 8 19.55 -7.99 -19.50
C LYS A 8 18.32 -8.35 -18.68
N GLY A 9 18.40 -9.48 -17.98
CA GLY A 9 17.30 -10.03 -17.19
C GLY A 9 16.75 -9.00 -16.22
N ARG A 10 15.41 -8.88 -16.18
CA ARG A 10 14.70 -8.00 -15.26
C ARG A 10 15.00 -8.44 -13.82
N THR A 11 15.95 -7.78 -13.16
CA THR A 11 16.19 -8.01 -11.74
C THR A 11 14.89 -7.73 -10.99
N PRO A 12 14.38 -8.66 -10.15
CA PRO A 12 13.38 -8.30 -9.17
C PRO A 12 13.92 -7.12 -8.38
N SER A 13 13.12 -6.06 -8.19
CA SER A 13 13.49 -4.98 -7.28
C SER A 13 13.47 -5.54 -5.86
N THR A 14 14.59 -6.11 -5.44
CA THR A 14 14.84 -6.59 -4.09
C THR A 14 14.97 -5.38 -3.16
N PHE A 15 13.83 -4.75 -2.88
CA PHE A 15 13.69 -3.78 -1.79
C PHE A 15 14.18 -4.46 -0.52
N GLY A 16 15.40 -4.11 -0.11
CA GLY A 16 16.13 -4.75 0.99
C GLY A 16 15.30 -4.81 2.28
N VAL A 17 15.73 -5.67 3.20
CA VAL A 17 15.06 -5.83 4.49
C VAL A 17 14.99 -4.46 5.20
N PRO A 18 13.79 -3.95 5.52
CA PRO A 18 13.63 -2.72 6.29
C PRO A 18 14.42 -2.76 7.59
N LYS A 19 15.07 -1.65 7.96
CA LYS A 19 15.85 -1.57 9.21
C LYS A 19 15.02 -1.18 10.42
N TRP A 20 13.90 -0.50 10.20
CA TRP A 20 13.03 0.01 11.24
C TRP A 20 11.56 -0.25 10.89
N LYS A 21 10.72 -0.27 11.93
CA LYS A 21 9.27 -0.46 11.80
C LYS A 21 8.65 0.77 11.14
N TRP A 22 7.67 0.56 10.26
CA TRP A 22 6.90 1.61 9.57
C TRP A 22 7.65 2.51 8.58
N ASP A 23 8.99 2.46 8.52
CA ASP A 23 9.78 3.12 7.46
C ASP A 23 9.36 2.67 6.05
N HIS A 24 8.98 1.41 5.89
CA HIS A 24 8.63 0.83 4.59
C HIS A 24 7.31 0.08 4.69
N VAL A 25 6.25 0.62 4.09
CA VAL A 25 4.90 0.01 4.12
C VAL A 25 4.46 -0.48 2.74
N THR A 26 3.58 -1.47 2.71
CA THR A 26 2.77 -1.81 1.53
C THR A 26 1.33 -1.37 1.77
N MET A 27 0.64 -0.90 0.72
CA MET A 27 -0.79 -0.56 0.81
C MET A 27 -1.61 -1.14 -0.34
N ASP A 28 -2.85 -1.53 -0.07
CA ASP A 28 -3.75 -2.19 -1.03
C ASP A 28 -5.22 -2.00 -0.62
N PHE A 29 -6.17 -2.08 -1.56
CA PHE A 29 -7.61 -1.98 -1.31
C PHE A 29 -8.33 -3.29 -1.60
N VAL A 30 -8.90 -3.93 -0.57
CA VAL A 30 -9.87 -5.00 -0.74
C VAL A 30 -11.24 -4.38 -1.02
N THR A 31 -11.72 -4.50 -2.26
CA THR A 31 -13.00 -3.93 -2.73
C THR A 31 -14.03 -5.02 -3.07
N GLY A 32 -15.26 -4.63 -3.40
CA GLY A 32 -16.31 -5.57 -3.77
C GLY A 32 -16.97 -6.29 -2.59
N LEU A 33 -16.84 -5.74 -1.38
CA LEU A 33 -17.51 -6.25 -0.19
C LEU A 33 -18.98 -5.80 -0.17
N LEU A 34 -19.83 -6.54 0.53
CA LEU A 34 -21.21 -6.12 0.78
C LEU A 34 -21.23 -4.83 1.61
N LEU A 35 -22.08 -3.89 1.23
CA LEU A 35 -22.21 -2.61 1.91
C LEU A 35 -22.67 -2.81 3.37
N THR A 36 -21.85 -2.41 4.32
CA THR A 36 -22.17 -2.49 5.75
C THR A 36 -23.28 -1.51 6.16
N PRO A 37 -23.93 -1.68 7.33
CA PRO A 37 -24.84 -0.68 7.89
C PRO A 37 -24.19 0.71 8.09
N SER A 38 -22.88 0.75 8.33
CA SER A 38 -22.08 1.98 8.41
C SER A 38 -21.68 2.56 7.04
N LYS A 39 -22.24 2.01 5.95
CA LYS A 39 -21.97 2.37 4.55
C LYS A 39 -20.48 2.29 4.21
N LYS A 40 -19.90 1.09 4.32
CA LYS A 40 -18.53 0.75 3.91
C LYS A 40 -18.59 -0.48 3.01
N ASP A 41 -17.86 -0.48 1.89
CA ASP A 41 -17.86 -1.54 0.87
C ASP A 41 -16.44 -1.97 0.46
N ALA A 42 -15.43 -1.45 1.15
CA ALA A 42 -14.03 -1.77 0.95
C ALA A 42 -13.20 -1.61 2.23
N VAL A 43 -12.03 -2.25 2.27
CA VAL A 43 -11.04 -2.13 3.34
C VAL A 43 -9.72 -1.70 2.72
N TRP A 44 -9.15 -0.61 3.23
CA TRP A 44 -7.78 -0.21 2.92
C TRP A 44 -6.85 -0.90 3.90
N VAL A 45 -5.90 -1.67 3.36
CA VAL A 45 -4.90 -2.39 4.13
C VAL A 45 -3.59 -1.64 4.03
N VAL A 46 -2.95 -1.35 5.17
CA VAL A 46 -1.60 -0.78 5.24
C VAL A 46 -0.75 -1.66 6.15
N VAL A 47 0.33 -2.23 5.60
CA VAL A 47 1.16 -3.24 6.29
C VAL A 47 2.59 -2.76 6.42
N ASP A 48 3.16 -2.83 7.63
CA ASP A 48 4.59 -2.64 7.85
C ASP A 48 5.38 -3.82 7.27
N ARG A 49 6.31 -3.54 6.34
CA ARG A 49 7.10 -4.60 5.69
C ARG A 49 8.04 -5.32 6.65
N LEU A 50 8.42 -4.71 7.78
CA LEU A 50 9.27 -5.34 8.79
C LEU A 50 8.48 -6.28 9.72
N THR A 51 7.60 -5.72 10.53
CA THR A 51 6.90 -6.43 11.61
C THR A 51 5.69 -7.24 11.13
N LYS A 52 5.23 -7.02 9.89
CA LYS A 52 4.00 -7.59 9.31
C LYS A 52 2.71 -7.19 10.04
N LEU A 53 2.77 -6.20 10.93
CA LEU A 53 1.58 -5.58 11.50
C LEU A 53 0.83 -4.82 10.41
N ALA A 54 -0.50 -4.88 10.47
CA ALA A 54 -1.39 -4.31 9.46
C ALA A 54 -2.52 -3.49 10.11
N HIS A 55 -2.86 -2.36 9.50
CA HIS A 55 -4.11 -1.65 9.73
C HIS A 55 -5.13 -2.06 8.67
N PHE A 56 -6.36 -2.31 9.12
CA PHE A 56 -7.52 -2.60 8.28
C PHE A 56 -8.53 -1.47 8.43
N ILE A 57 -8.45 -0.47 7.55
CA ILE A 57 -9.23 0.77 7.64
C ILE A 57 -10.49 0.62 6.78
N PRO A 58 -11.72 0.63 7.36
CA PRO A 58 -12.94 0.49 6.58
C PRO A 58 -13.21 1.79 5.79
N VAL A 59 -13.29 1.69 4.47
CA VAL A 59 -13.46 2.80 3.52
C VAL A 59 -14.70 2.61 2.64
N ARG A 60 -14.96 3.54 1.73
CA ARG A 60 -15.81 3.29 0.56
C ARG A 60 -14.98 3.38 -0.72
N VAL A 61 -15.38 2.66 -1.75
CA VAL A 61 -14.81 2.74 -3.11
C VAL A 61 -14.89 4.17 -3.68
N ASP A 62 -15.95 4.93 -3.36
CA ASP A 62 -16.20 6.29 -3.86
C ASP A 62 -15.69 7.42 -2.94
N TYR A 63 -14.76 7.13 -2.03
CA TYR A 63 -14.07 8.20 -1.28
C TYR A 63 -13.12 8.99 -2.20
N SER A 64 -13.17 10.32 -2.09
CA SER A 64 -12.20 11.21 -2.74
C SER A 64 -10.80 10.98 -2.20
N LEU A 65 -9.78 11.32 -3.01
CA LEU A 65 -8.38 11.21 -2.62
C LEU A 65 -8.08 12.01 -1.34
N ASP A 66 -8.59 13.23 -1.20
CA ASP A 66 -8.41 14.05 0.01
C ASP A 66 -8.90 13.32 1.27
N LYS A 67 -10.04 12.64 1.18
CA LYS A 67 -10.61 11.87 2.30
C LYS A 67 -9.79 10.62 2.62
N LEU A 68 -9.12 10.04 1.63
CA LEU A 68 -8.17 8.95 1.84
C LEU A 68 -6.88 9.50 2.47
N VAL A 69 -6.38 10.67 2.05
CA VAL A 69 -5.23 11.33 2.68
C VAL A 69 -5.51 11.65 4.15
N ASP A 70 -6.68 12.22 4.47
CA ASP A 70 -7.10 12.50 5.86
C ASP A 70 -7.09 11.23 6.73
N LEU A 71 -7.66 10.13 6.23
CA LEU A 71 -7.67 8.83 6.91
C LEU A 71 -6.26 8.23 7.06
N TYR A 72 -5.41 8.37 6.05
CA TYR A 72 -4.03 7.91 6.13
C TYR A 72 -3.24 8.69 7.20
N VAL A 73 -3.47 10.00 7.29
CA VAL A 73 -2.87 10.83 8.35
C VAL A 73 -3.42 10.46 9.72
N SER A 74 -4.74 10.25 9.87
CA SER A 74 -5.37 9.94 11.16
C SER A 74 -5.04 8.54 11.68
N GLU A 75 -4.94 7.54 10.82
CA GLU A 75 -4.72 6.14 11.23
C GLU A 75 -3.26 5.70 11.16
N ILE A 76 -2.49 6.16 10.17
CA ILE A 76 -1.09 5.73 9.97
C ILE A 76 -0.11 6.78 10.52
N VAL A 77 -0.11 7.98 9.95
CA VAL A 77 0.94 8.98 10.25
C VAL A 77 0.92 9.42 11.70
N ARG A 78 -0.27 9.65 12.28
CA ARG A 78 -0.46 10.01 13.69
C ARG A 78 0.10 8.95 14.67
N LEU A 79 0.07 7.66 14.30
CA LEU A 79 0.49 6.56 15.17
C LEU A 79 1.95 6.13 14.94
N HIS A 80 2.46 6.29 13.72
CA HIS A 80 3.72 5.67 13.29
C HIS A 80 4.73 6.63 12.65
N GLY A 81 4.34 7.87 12.38
CA GLY A 81 5.13 8.81 11.57
C GLY A 81 4.93 8.60 10.07
N VAL A 82 5.64 9.40 9.27
CA VAL A 82 5.59 9.32 7.79
C VAL A 82 6.55 8.22 7.30
N PRO A 83 6.09 7.20 6.56
CA PRO A 83 6.98 6.18 6.00
C PRO A 83 7.96 6.77 4.98
N LEU A 84 9.18 6.21 4.93
CA LEU A 84 10.21 6.54 3.93
C LEU A 84 9.87 6.00 2.53
N SER A 85 9.10 4.91 2.44
CA SER A 85 8.57 4.42 1.18
C SER A 85 7.23 3.72 1.35
N ILE A 86 6.35 3.93 0.36
CA ILE A 86 5.09 3.19 0.22
C ILE A 86 5.17 2.38 -1.08
N VAL A 87 4.79 1.12 -1.02
CA VAL A 87 4.62 0.26 -2.20
C VAL A 87 3.14 -0.09 -2.32
N SER A 88 2.49 0.37 -3.38
CA SER A 88 1.12 -0.01 -3.74
C SER A 88 1.10 -0.92 -4.96
N ASP A 89 -0.09 -1.42 -5.27
CA ASP A 89 -0.41 -1.92 -6.60
C ASP A 89 -0.57 -0.73 -7.60
N ARG A 90 -1.18 -1.00 -8.77
CA ARG A 90 -1.43 0.02 -9.81
C ARG A 90 -2.88 0.53 -9.80
N ASP A 91 -3.56 0.51 -8.66
CA ASP A 91 -4.88 1.11 -8.55
C ASP A 91 -4.83 2.62 -8.88
N PRO A 92 -5.76 3.14 -9.72
CA PRO A 92 -5.81 4.57 -10.06
C PRO A 92 -5.85 5.52 -8.85
N ARG A 93 -6.36 5.08 -7.70
CA ARG A 93 -6.39 5.86 -6.45
C ARG A 93 -5.00 6.17 -5.89
N PHE A 94 -3.95 5.50 -6.38
CA PHE A 94 -2.56 5.73 -6.00
C PHE A 94 -1.72 6.44 -7.09
N THR A 95 -2.30 6.71 -8.26
CA THR A 95 -1.58 7.24 -9.45
C THR A 95 -2.24 8.46 -10.10
N SER A 96 -3.30 8.99 -9.49
CA SER A 96 -4.01 10.22 -9.89
C SER A 96 -3.38 11.51 -9.37
#